data_AF-X1IZN9-F1
#
_entry.id   AF-X1IZN9-F1
#
_cell.length_a   1.000
_cell.length_b   1.000
_cell.length_c   1.000
_cell.angle_alpha   90.00
_cell.angle_beta   90.00
_cell.angle_gamma   90.00
#
_symmetry.space_group_name_H-M   'P 1'
#
loop_
_entity.id
_entity.type
_entity.pdbx_description
1 polymer ?
#
loop_
_entity_poly.entity_id
_entity_poly.type
_entity_poly.pdbx_seq_one_letter_code
_entity_poly.pdbx_strand_id
1 'polypeptide(L)'
;FLGVDGIAPEVGVTTPDPQEATLNALMIRAARETIGVFDSSKFGQRSLSVIAPLSSLHKIISDTGATPDYVQALEGAGVRVTLV
;
A
#
# COMPACT_ATOMS: atom_id res chain seq x y z
N PHE A 1 -10.41 -4.76 0.05
CA PHE A 1 -9.40 -4.34 1.04
C PHE A 1 -8.19 -5.25 0.90
N LEU A 2 -7.00 -4.72 1.11
CA LEU A 2 -5.74 -5.44 0.92
C LEU A 2 -4.80 -5.15 2.11
N GLY A 3 -4.32 -6.21 2.76
CA GLY A 3 -3.22 -6.13 3.71
C GLY A 3 -1.88 -6.13 2.98
N VAL A 4 -0.85 -5.53 3.58
CA VAL A 4 0.47 -5.39 2.96
C VAL A 4 1.56 -5.50 4.02
N ASP A 5 2.76 -5.92 3.62
CA ASP A 5 3.94 -5.97 4.50
C ASP A 5 4.91 -4.82 4.31
N GLY A 6 4.76 -4.09 3.21
CA GLY A 6 5.48 -2.85 3.01
C GLY A 6 4.85 -1.99 1.93
N ILE A 7 5.04 -0.68 2.09
CA ILE A 7 4.71 0.30 1.09
C ILE A 7 5.83 1.33 1.05
N ALA A 8 6.37 1.59 -0.14
CA ALA A 8 7.34 2.66 -0.38
C ALA A 8 6.96 3.38 -1.67
N PRO A 9 6.92 4.73 -1.73
CA PRO A 9 6.39 5.44 -2.90
C PRO A 9 7.12 5.11 -4.20
N GLU A 10 8.43 4.83 -4.13
CA GLU A 10 9.26 4.51 -5.30
C GLU A 10 9.14 3.05 -5.76
N VAL A 11 8.66 2.15 -4.90
CA VAL A 11 8.61 0.69 -5.16
C VAL A 11 7.17 0.20 -5.36
N GLY A 12 6.23 0.78 -4.60
CA GLY A 12 4.85 0.33 -4.51
C GLY A 12 4.60 -0.52 -3.27
N VAL A 13 3.64 -1.43 -3.39
CA VAL A 13 3.16 -2.32 -2.34
C VAL A 13 3.89 -3.65 -2.41
N THR A 14 4.38 -4.15 -1.28
CA THR A 14 5.24 -5.35 -1.24
C THR A 14 4.80 -6.38 -0.19
N THR A 15 5.13 -7.65 -0.44
CA THR A 15 5.01 -8.81 0.48
C THR A 15 6.29 -9.66 0.41
N PRO A 16 6.70 -10.38 1.45
CA PRO A 16 7.79 -11.35 1.36
C PRO A 16 7.44 -12.56 0.48
N ASP A 17 6.16 -12.91 0.30
CA ASP A 17 5.73 -14.11 -0.42
C ASP A 17 5.42 -13.83 -1.91
N PRO A 18 6.16 -14.42 -2.87
CA PRO A 18 5.89 -14.25 -4.30
C PRO A 18 4.52 -14.77 -4.77
N GLN A 19 4.00 -15.82 -4.12
CA GLN A 19 2.68 -16.38 -4.45
C GLN A 19 1.58 -15.42 -4.00
N GLU A 20 1.71 -14.86 -2.80
CA GLU A 20 0.84 -13.79 -2.32
C GLU A 20 0.92 -12.57 -3.24
N ALA A 21 2.11 -12.16 -3.65
CA ALA A 21 2.29 -11.03 -4.56
C ALA A 21 1.52 -11.21 -5.86
N THR A 22 1.63 -12.40 -6.45
CA THR A 22 0.93 -12.76 -7.69
C THR A 22 -0.59 -12.77 -7.50
N LEU A 23 -1.08 -13.37 -6.43
CA LEU A 23 -2.50 -13.44 -6.12
C LEU A 23 -3.09 -12.05 -5.88
N ASN A 24 -2.45 -11.25 -5.01
CA ASN A 24 -2.90 -9.91 -4.68
C ASN A 24 -2.86 -8.99 -5.90
N ALA A 25 -1.88 -9.12 -6.80
CA ALA A 25 -1.85 -8.38 -8.05
C ALA A 25 -3.06 -8.69 -8.95
N LEU A 26 -3.48 -9.96 -9.01
CA LEU A 26 -4.70 -10.34 -9.74
C LEU A 26 -5.95 -9.79 -9.07
N MET A 27 -6.02 -9.83 -7.73
CA MET A 27 -7.13 -9.23 -6.97
C MET A 27 -7.27 -7.73 -7.23
N ILE A 28 -6.16 -7.00 -7.25
CA ILE A 28 -6.13 -5.56 -7.57
C ILE A 28 -6.67 -5.31 -8.98
N ARG A 29 -6.25 -6.09 -9.98
CA ARG A 29 -6.70 -5.94 -11.37
C ARG A 29 -8.19 -6.22 -11.54
N ALA A 30 -8.75 -7.14 -10.76
CA ALA A 30 -10.17 -7.49 -10.79
C ALA A 30 -11.05 -6.51 -9.99
N ALA A 31 -10.47 -5.73 -9.08
CA ALA A 31 -11.19 -4.81 -8.21
C ALA A 31 -11.50 -3.48 -8.90
N ARG A 32 -12.69 -2.93 -8.62
CA ARG A 32 -13.04 -1.55 -9.03
C ARG A 32 -12.37 -0.50 -8.17
N GLU A 33 -12.15 -0.81 -6.89
CA GLU A 33 -11.48 0.05 -5.94
C GLU A 33 -10.61 -0.82 -5.02
N THR A 34 -9.37 -0.40 -4.84
CA THR A 34 -8.41 -1.08 -3.96
C THR A 34 -8.07 -0.18 -2.80
N ILE A 35 -8.34 -0.68 -1.59
CA ILE A 35 -8.10 0.02 -0.33
C ILE A 35 -7.07 -0.78 0.47
N GLY A 36 -5.90 -0.20 0.72
CA GLY A 36 -4.88 -0.75 1.61
C GLY A 36 -5.25 -0.53 3.08
N VAL A 37 -5.10 -1.55 3.92
CA VAL A 37 -5.34 -1.46 5.37
C VAL A 37 -4.17 -2.11 6.09
N PHE A 38 -3.42 -1.32 6.83
CA PHE A 38 -2.22 -1.74 7.55
C PHE A 38 -1.81 -0.67 8.56
N ASP A 39 -1.03 -1.04 9.58
CA ASP A 39 -0.50 -0.08 10.55
C ASP A 39 0.75 0.65 10.02
N SER A 40 1.11 1.74 10.70
CA SER A 40 2.18 2.64 10.32
C SER A 40 3.57 2.00 10.27
N SER A 41 3.78 0.83 10.89
CA SER A 41 5.06 0.12 10.79
C SER A 41 5.39 -0.33 9.37
N LYS A 42 4.40 -0.38 8.46
CA LYS A 42 4.57 -0.79 7.06
C LYS A 42 5.04 0.34 6.14
N PHE A 43 4.98 1.60 6.57
CA PHE A 43 5.46 2.73 5.78
C PHE A 43 6.99 2.69 5.63
N GLY A 44 7.47 2.91 4.40
CA GLY A 44 8.89 2.87 4.06
C GLY A 44 9.48 1.45 4.00
N GLN A 45 8.72 0.42 4.37
CA GLN A 45 9.18 -0.96 4.33
C GLN A 45 9.20 -1.49 2.89
N ARG A 46 10.20 -2.32 2.61
CA ARG A 46 10.38 -2.99 1.32
C ARG A 46 10.51 -4.48 1.57
N SER A 47 9.74 -5.28 0.84
CA SER A 47 9.84 -6.73 0.83
C SER A 47 10.35 -7.25 -0.51
N LEU A 48 10.63 -8.55 -0.58
CA LEU A 48 11.23 -9.18 -1.76
C LEU A 48 10.33 -9.14 -3.00
N SER A 49 9.00 -9.19 -2.82
CA SER A 49 8.05 -9.30 -3.92
C SER A 49 7.17 -8.06 -4.01
N VAL A 50 7.08 -7.49 -5.21
CA VAL A 50 6.19 -6.35 -5.50
C VAL A 50 4.83 -6.86 -5.92
N ILE A 51 3.78 -6.41 -5.23
CA ILE A 51 2.38 -6.69 -5.56
C ILE A 51 1.94 -5.77 -6.71
N ALA A 52 2.07 -4.46 -6.51
CA ALA A 52 1.59 -3.44 -7.44
C ALA A 52 2.24 -2.08 -7.16
N PRO A 53 2.30 -1.16 -8.14
CA PRO A 53 2.71 0.22 -7.88
C PRO A 53 1.74 0.92 -6.92
N LEU A 54 2.21 1.97 -6.24
CA LEU A 54 1.40 2.77 -5.31
C LEU A 54 0.11 3.28 -5.98
N SER A 55 0.19 3.68 -7.25
CA SER A 55 -0.93 4.19 -8.05
C SER A 55 -2.06 3.17 -8.28
N SER A 56 -1.86 1.89 -7.95
CA SER A 56 -2.92 0.88 -7.98
C SER A 56 -3.82 0.93 -6.73
N LEU A 57 -3.40 1.63 -5.67
CA LEU A 57 -4.22 1.90 -4.50
C LEU A 57 -5.01 3.18 -4.69
N HIS A 58 -6.29 3.14 -4.29
CA HIS A 58 -7.18 4.31 -4.33
C HIS A 58 -7.25 5.00 -2.97
N LYS A 59 -7.10 4.20 -1.91
CA LYS A 59 -7.17 4.66 -0.52
C LYS A 59 -6.26 3.80 0.38
N ILE A 60 -5.72 4.42 1.42
CA ILE A 60 -5.03 3.77 2.53
C ILE A 60 -5.76 4.11 3.83
N ILE A 61 -5.91 3.11 4.68
CA ILE A 61 -6.36 3.25 6.07
C ILE A 61 -5.23 2.75 6.96
N SER A 62 -4.74 3.60 7.86
CA SER A 62 -3.66 3.29 8.81
C SER A 62 -3.96 3.88 10.17
N ASP A 63 -3.25 3.43 11.20
CA ASP A 63 -3.21 4.12 12.49
C ASP A 63 -2.52 5.50 12.39
N THR A 64 -2.60 6.28 13.47
CA THR A 64 -2.05 7.65 13.55
C THR A 64 -0.51 7.75 13.63
N GLY A 65 0.22 6.63 13.48
CA GLY A 65 1.69 6.63 13.55
C GLY A 65 2.40 7.06 12.25
N ALA A 66 1.66 7.30 11.16
CA ALA A 66 2.21 7.82 9.92
C ALA A 66 2.76 9.25 10.10
N THR A 67 3.96 9.55 9.60
CA THR A 67 4.46 10.93 9.63
C THR A 67 3.68 11.81 8.64
N PRO A 68 3.46 13.11 8.95
CA PRO A 68 2.75 14.02 8.05
C PRO A 68 3.37 14.10 6.66
N ASP A 69 4.71 14.11 6.57
CA ASP A 69 5.43 14.14 5.29
C ASP A 69 5.14 12.90 4.44
N TYR A 70 5.02 11.74 5.08
CA TYR A 70 4.72 10.49 4.38
C TYR A 70 3.28 10.47 3.87
N VAL A 71 2.33 10.92 4.69
CA VAL A 71 0.93 11.09 4.29
C VAL A 71 0.83 12.04 3.09
N GLN A 72 1.52 13.19 3.15
CA GLN A 72 1.53 14.17 2.08
C GLN A 72 2.14 13.61 0.78
N ALA A 73 3.18 12.77 0.87
CA ALA A 73 3.76 12.11 -0.28
C ALA A 73 2.77 11.12 -0.94
N LEU A 74 2.05 10.34 -0.13
CA LEU A 74 1.01 9.41 -0.62
C LEU A 74 -0.15 10.16 -1.28
N GLU A 75 -0.61 11.25 -0.67
CA GLU A 75 -1.68 12.09 -1.21
C GLU A 75 -1.23 12.82 -2.49
N GLY A 76 0.02 13.29 -2.53
CA GLY A 76 0.65 13.84 -3.73
C GLY A 76 0.75 12.84 -4.89
N ALA A 77 0.80 11.54 -4.58
CA ALA A 77 0.72 10.45 -5.54
C ALA A 77 -0.72 10.06 -5.93
N GLY A 78 -1.73 10.78 -5.43
CA GLY A 78 -3.15 10.57 -5.74
C GLY A 78 -3.84 9.52 -4.88
N VAL A 79 -3.21 9.05 -3.80
CA VAL A 79 -3.80 8.06 -2.88
C VAL A 79 -4.44 8.76 -1.69
N ARG A 80 -5.74 8.54 -1.46
CA ARG A 80 -6.43 9.11 -0.29
C ARG A 80 -5.98 8.41 0.98
N VAL A 81 -5.60 9.15 2.01
CA VAL A 81 -5.20 8.56 3.31
C VAL A 81 -6.27 8.84 4.36
N THR A 82 -6.56 7.86 5.21
CA THR A 82 -7.40 8.03 6.40
C THR A 82 -6.69 7.41 7.58
N LEU A 83 -6.43 8.22 8.61
CA LEU A 83 -5.83 7.77 9.85
C LEU A 83 -6.94 7.44 10.86
N VAL A 84 -6.82 6.31 11.55
CA VAL A 84 -7.78 5.80 12.54
C VAL A 84 -7.15 5.48 13.89
#